data_AF-A0A6J2I032-F1
#
_entry.id   AF-A0A6J2I032-F1
#
_cell.length_a   1.000
_cell.length_b   1.000
_cell.length_c   1.000
_cell.angle_alpha   90.00
_cell.angle_beta   90.00
_cell.angle_gamma   90.00
#
_symmetry.space_group_name_H-M   'P 1'
#
loop_
_entity.id
_entity.type
_entity.pdbx_description
1 polymer ?
#
loop_
_entity_poly.entity_id
_entity_poly.type
_entity_poly.pdbx_seq_one_letter_code
_entity_poly.pdbx_strand_id
1 'polypeptide(L)'
;MAEPFLVESPNVTYSKDFIEAKYTYSTVHVCKENGVTKVRPCSTRFTFRTARQVPRLGVMLVGWGGNNGTTVTAAVLANRLGLSWMTKTGCKKANYYGSLLQASTVCLGTGPTGDVYVPFRDLLPMVHPNDIIFDGWDISSLNLAEAMRRAEVLDWPLQEQLWPHMEKMKPRPSIYIPEFIAANQEERADNVLQGSMAQQVEQIRRDIRDFKEITGLDKVIVLWTANTERFCDVVPGLNDTAENLLRAIEKGLEVSPSTLFAVASILEGCAYINGSPQNTFVPGAVELAAQRRVFIGGDDFKSGQTKLKSVLVDFLVGAGLKTKSIVSYNHLGNNDGKNLSAPQQFRSKEISKSNVVDDTVQANPILYGPQDKPDHCVVIKYVPYVGDSKRALDEYTSEIMMGGTNTIVIHNTCEDSLLASPIILDLAILTELCQRITFCTEADPEFQGFHSVLSILAFLCKAPLVPEGTPVVNALFRQRSCIENILRYPGVPPSSWAPRPTRPHAHGGTQRLAGVLSGDTQGGSTSGPQCPSMGCPNPAGPGAQGLGCPVLLGGVPVPVCPDG
;
A
#
# COMPACT_ATOMS: atom_id res chain seq x y z
N MET A 1 -8.66 28.70 6.44
CA MET A 1 -9.18 28.29 5.12
C MET A 1 -10.63 27.89 5.31
N ALA A 2 -11.49 28.04 4.30
CA ALA A 2 -12.85 27.48 4.37
C ALA A 2 -12.75 25.95 4.40
N GLU A 3 -13.64 25.29 5.16
CA GLU A 3 -13.69 23.82 5.16
C GLU A 3 -14.25 23.34 3.80
N PRO A 4 -13.58 22.39 3.12
CA PRO A 4 -13.91 22.02 1.74
C PRO A 4 -15.29 21.34 1.62
N PHE A 5 -15.79 20.73 2.69
CA PHE A 5 -17.19 20.37 2.86
C PHE A 5 -17.57 20.34 4.36
N LEU A 6 -18.87 20.38 4.64
CA LEU A 6 -19.47 20.29 5.98
C LEU A 6 -20.62 19.27 5.94
N VAL A 7 -20.85 18.52 7.02
CA VAL A 7 -22.02 17.64 7.12
C VAL A 7 -23.06 18.22 8.07
N GLU A 8 -24.18 18.66 7.53
CA GLU A 8 -25.33 19.13 8.29
C GLU A 8 -26.16 17.92 8.74
N SER A 9 -25.97 17.49 10.00
CA SER A 9 -26.68 16.34 10.57
C SER A 9 -26.91 16.52 12.08
N PRO A 10 -28.10 16.19 12.62
CA PRO A 10 -28.37 16.27 14.06
C PRO A 10 -27.54 15.28 14.89
N ASN A 11 -26.85 14.34 14.23
CA ASN A 11 -25.94 13.38 14.85
C ASN A 11 -24.48 13.87 14.91
N VAL A 12 -24.17 15.07 14.42
CA VAL A 12 -22.80 15.61 14.33
C VAL A 12 -22.72 16.97 15.00
N THR A 13 -21.70 17.16 15.83
CA THR A 13 -21.43 18.43 16.50
C THR A 13 -19.98 18.83 16.28
N TYR A 14 -19.79 20.01 15.68
CA TYR A 14 -18.47 20.61 15.47
C TYR A 14 -18.18 21.59 16.61
N SER A 15 -17.25 21.22 17.50
CA SER A 15 -16.69 22.11 18.52
C SER A 15 -15.33 22.65 18.08
N LYS A 16 -14.72 23.55 18.86
CA LYS A 16 -13.35 24.01 18.60
C LYS A 16 -12.35 22.85 18.57
N ASP A 17 -12.48 21.92 19.52
CA ASP A 17 -11.45 20.91 19.81
C ASP A 17 -11.77 19.54 19.18
N PHE A 18 -13.06 19.20 19.03
CA PHE A 18 -13.54 17.91 18.54
C PHE A 18 -14.64 18.02 17.48
N ILE A 19 -14.63 17.07 16.55
CA ILE A 19 -15.83 16.63 15.81
C ILE A 19 -16.42 15.47 16.62
N GLU A 20 -17.61 15.64 17.20
CA GLU A 20 -18.35 14.56 17.84
C GLU A 20 -19.42 14.03 16.87
N ALA A 21 -19.51 12.71 16.72
CA ALA A 21 -20.48 12.09 15.83
C ALA A 21 -21.12 10.83 16.43
N LYS A 22 -22.45 10.74 16.34
CA LYS A 22 -23.26 9.63 16.84
C LYS A 22 -23.56 8.67 15.69
N TYR A 23 -23.20 7.41 15.86
CA TYR A 23 -23.34 6.38 14.84
C TYR A 23 -24.01 5.13 15.42
N THR A 24 -24.95 4.55 14.66
CA THR A 24 -25.57 3.26 15.00
C THR A 24 -24.92 2.19 14.14
N TYR A 25 -24.03 1.40 14.74
CA TYR A 25 -23.40 0.26 14.09
C TYR A 25 -24.38 -0.91 14.08
N SER A 26 -24.93 -1.20 12.90
CA SER A 26 -25.79 -2.35 12.66
C SER A 26 -24.96 -3.55 12.20
N THR A 27 -25.14 -4.70 12.86
CA THR A 27 -24.50 -5.98 12.55
C THR A 27 -25.49 -7.13 12.69
N VAL A 28 -25.05 -8.37 12.47
CA VAL A 28 -25.86 -9.58 12.65
C VAL A 28 -25.12 -10.62 13.48
N HIS A 29 -25.80 -11.19 14.47
CA HIS A 29 -25.35 -12.41 15.13
C HIS A 29 -25.95 -13.62 14.42
N VAL A 30 -25.10 -14.56 13.99
CA VAL A 30 -25.53 -15.76 13.24
C VAL A 30 -25.26 -17.00 14.08
N CYS A 31 -26.28 -17.85 14.26
CA CYS A 31 -26.16 -19.15 14.93
C CYS A 31 -26.87 -20.24 14.13
N LYS A 32 -26.42 -21.49 14.27
CA LYS A 32 -27.05 -22.66 13.65
C LYS A 32 -27.77 -23.47 14.72
N GLU A 33 -29.10 -23.48 14.68
CA GLU A 33 -29.96 -24.17 15.66
C GLU A 33 -30.87 -25.14 14.91
N ASN A 34 -30.85 -26.43 15.26
CA ASN A 34 -31.63 -27.49 14.60
C ASN A 34 -31.47 -27.52 13.07
N GLY A 35 -30.26 -27.29 12.58
CA GLY A 35 -29.94 -27.21 11.14
C GLY A 35 -30.28 -25.88 10.47
N VAL A 36 -31.09 -25.01 11.09
CA VAL A 36 -31.50 -23.71 10.56
C VAL A 36 -30.48 -22.64 10.95
N THR A 37 -30.03 -21.85 9.97
CA THR A 37 -29.25 -20.63 10.20
C THR A 37 -30.18 -19.51 10.69
N LYS A 38 -30.10 -19.19 11.98
CA LYS A 38 -30.82 -18.06 12.58
C LYS A 38 -29.92 -16.82 12.52
N VAL A 39 -30.44 -15.75 11.92
CA VAL A 39 -29.79 -14.44 11.80
C VAL A 39 -30.53 -13.47 12.71
N ARG A 40 -29.83 -12.88 13.68
CA ARG A 40 -30.38 -11.93 14.65
C ARG A 40 -29.73 -10.57 14.40
N PRO A 41 -30.44 -9.57 13.86
CA PRO A 41 -29.91 -8.21 13.76
C PRO A 41 -29.59 -7.63 15.14
N CYS A 42 -28.44 -6.99 15.26
CA CYS A 42 -27.98 -6.31 16.46
C CYS A 42 -27.53 -4.89 16.10
N SER A 43 -27.70 -3.95 17.03
CA SER A 43 -27.28 -2.56 16.83
C SER A 43 -26.62 -2.02 18.08
N THR A 44 -25.42 -1.45 17.93
CA THR A 44 -24.70 -0.77 19.01
C THR A 44 -24.58 0.71 18.67
N ARG A 45 -24.92 1.59 19.60
CA ARG A 45 -24.81 3.04 19.41
C ARG A 45 -23.47 3.52 19.96
N PHE A 46 -22.70 4.13 19.08
CA PHE A 46 -21.39 4.71 19.33
C PHE A 46 -21.47 6.24 19.33
N THR A 47 -20.69 6.88 20.19
CA THR A 47 -20.34 8.29 20.04
C THR A 47 -18.84 8.37 19.79
N PHE A 48 -18.46 8.79 18.59
CA PHE A 48 -17.06 9.03 18.21
C PHE A 48 -16.69 10.49 18.50
N ARG A 49 -15.44 10.71 18.92
CA ARG A 49 -14.79 12.04 18.96
C ARG A 49 -13.50 11.99 18.16
N THR A 50 -13.37 12.91 17.20
CA THR A 50 -12.12 13.13 16.47
C THR A 50 -11.55 14.48 16.86
N ALA A 51 -10.34 14.51 17.44
CA ALA A 51 -9.66 15.76 17.75
C ALA A 51 -9.31 16.54 16.47
N ARG A 52 -9.68 17.82 16.40
CA ARG A 52 -9.50 18.69 15.22
C ARG A 52 -8.08 19.23 15.08
N GLN A 53 -7.36 19.38 16.19
CA GLN A 53 -5.97 19.83 16.17
C GLN A 53 -5.09 18.74 15.52
N VAL A 54 -4.55 19.05 14.33
CA VAL A 54 -3.56 18.22 13.65
C VAL A 54 -2.20 18.47 14.30
N PRO A 55 -1.46 17.42 14.70
CA PRO A 55 -0.16 17.54 15.35
C PRO A 55 0.99 17.76 14.36
N ARG A 56 2.10 18.29 14.87
CA ARG A 56 3.43 18.16 14.23
C ARG A 56 3.86 16.71 14.33
N LEU A 57 3.89 16.02 13.19
CA LEU A 57 4.19 14.59 13.07
C LEU A 57 5.62 14.35 12.59
N GLY A 58 6.39 13.60 13.38
CA GLY A 58 7.62 12.97 12.92
C GLY A 58 7.40 11.51 12.54
N VAL A 59 8.08 11.05 11.50
CA VAL A 59 8.14 9.64 11.11
C VAL A 59 9.60 9.20 11.12
N MET A 60 9.95 8.27 12.02
CA MET A 60 11.29 7.70 12.08
C MET A 60 11.32 6.37 11.31
N LEU A 61 12.17 6.30 10.29
CA LEU A 61 12.25 5.15 9.39
C LEU A 61 13.42 4.23 9.80
N VAL A 62 13.13 2.97 10.09
CA VAL A 62 14.20 1.95 10.15
C VAL A 62 14.47 1.51 8.72
N GLY A 63 15.71 1.64 8.25
CA GLY A 63 16.08 1.53 6.83
C GLY A 63 15.92 2.84 6.05
N TRP A 64 16.16 3.99 6.67
CA TRP A 64 15.95 5.32 6.07
C TRP A 64 16.79 5.55 4.79
N GLY A 65 18.00 4.98 4.72
CA GLY A 65 18.87 4.97 3.55
C GLY A 65 18.56 3.86 2.53
N GLY A 66 17.48 3.10 2.71
CA GLY A 66 16.94 2.17 1.72
C GLY A 66 16.19 2.87 0.59
N ASN A 67 15.86 2.14 -0.49
CA ASN A 67 15.18 2.70 -1.66
C ASN A 67 13.86 3.42 -1.30
N ASN A 68 13.04 2.80 -0.44
CA ASN A 68 11.79 3.41 0.04
C ASN A 68 12.03 4.65 0.90
N GLY A 69 12.97 4.58 1.85
CA GLY A 69 13.22 5.65 2.82
C GLY A 69 13.76 6.92 2.17
N THR A 70 14.66 6.78 1.19
CA THR A 70 15.15 7.89 0.37
C THR A 70 14.05 8.43 -0.53
N THR A 71 13.29 7.56 -1.20
CA THR A 71 12.23 7.94 -2.15
C THR A 71 11.07 8.68 -1.46
N VAL A 72 10.61 8.23 -0.29
CA VAL A 72 9.52 8.92 0.44
C VAL A 72 9.96 10.29 0.96
N THR A 73 11.21 10.40 1.44
CA THR A 73 11.79 11.68 1.88
C THR A 73 11.94 12.65 0.70
N ALA A 74 12.48 12.17 -0.42
CA ALA A 74 12.60 12.91 -1.68
C ALA A 74 11.24 13.38 -2.22
N ALA A 75 10.22 12.51 -2.20
CA ALA A 75 8.87 12.84 -2.66
C ALA A 75 8.24 13.96 -1.81
N VAL A 76 8.41 13.92 -0.48
CA VAL A 76 7.90 14.97 0.41
C VAL A 76 8.66 16.29 0.21
N LEU A 77 9.99 16.27 0.07
CA LEU A 77 10.76 17.46 -0.25
C LEU A 77 10.37 18.08 -1.60
N ALA A 78 10.25 17.26 -2.65
CA ALA A 78 9.89 17.72 -3.98
C ALA A 78 8.50 18.38 -4.02
N ASN A 79 7.51 17.80 -3.32
CA ASN A 79 6.17 18.38 -3.21
C ASN A 79 6.15 19.64 -2.33
N ARG A 80 6.89 19.68 -1.22
CA ARG A 80 7.02 20.86 -0.35
C ARG A 80 7.67 22.04 -1.06
N LEU A 81 8.69 21.78 -1.88
CA LEU A 81 9.39 22.78 -2.69
C LEU A 81 8.68 23.11 -4.02
N GLY A 82 7.60 22.39 -4.36
CA GLY A 82 6.81 22.62 -5.58
C GLY A 82 7.56 22.26 -6.88
N LEU A 83 8.54 21.34 -6.81
CA LEU A 83 9.48 21.08 -7.91
C LEU A 83 8.82 20.53 -9.17
N SER A 84 9.48 20.83 -10.29
CA SER A 84 9.20 20.27 -11.60
C SER A 84 10.51 19.98 -12.33
N TRP A 85 10.55 18.89 -13.11
CA TRP A 85 11.76 18.46 -13.82
C TRP A 85 11.42 18.04 -15.24
N MET A 86 12.40 18.15 -16.14
CA MET A 86 12.25 17.68 -17.51
C MET A 86 12.57 16.19 -17.60
N THR A 87 11.74 15.47 -18.35
CA THR A 87 11.98 14.08 -18.77
C THR A 87 11.97 14.00 -20.29
N LYS A 88 12.38 12.85 -20.85
CA LYS A 88 12.22 12.55 -22.29
C LYS A 88 10.77 12.65 -22.81
N THR A 89 9.77 12.69 -21.92
CA THR A 89 8.34 12.83 -22.25
C THR A 89 7.76 14.21 -21.88
N GLY A 90 8.63 15.20 -21.66
CA GLY A 90 8.25 16.56 -21.25
C GLY A 90 8.38 16.79 -19.74
N CYS A 91 7.87 17.95 -19.30
CA CYS A 91 7.92 18.37 -17.90
C CYS A 91 7.03 17.50 -17.01
N LYS A 92 7.55 17.12 -15.84
CA LYS A 92 6.80 16.47 -14.74
C LYS A 92 6.80 17.41 -13.54
N LYS A 93 5.77 17.31 -12.71
CA LYS A 93 5.63 18.06 -11.45
C LYS A 93 5.49 17.08 -10.28
N ALA A 94 6.07 17.43 -9.14
CA ALA A 94 5.90 16.70 -7.89
C ALA A 94 4.40 16.52 -7.55
N ASN A 95 4.06 15.31 -7.11
CA ASN A 95 2.70 14.89 -6.74
C ASN A 95 2.78 13.71 -5.75
N TYR A 96 1.61 13.23 -5.30
CA TYR A 96 1.46 12.06 -4.42
C TYR A 96 0.61 10.95 -5.05
N TYR A 97 0.73 10.72 -6.35
CA TYR A 97 0.01 9.63 -7.01
C TYR A 97 0.38 8.27 -6.40
N GLY A 98 -0.61 7.38 -6.30
CA GLY A 98 -0.49 6.09 -5.60
C GLY A 98 -0.95 6.11 -4.14
N SER A 99 -0.99 7.27 -3.48
CA SER A 99 -1.56 7.43 -2.13
C SER A 99 -3.10 7.38 -2.19
N LEU A 100 -3.70 6.56 -1.33
CA LEU A 100 -5.14 6.52 -1.09
C LEU A 100 -5.64 7.86 -0.58
N LEU A 101 -4.95 8.44 0.40
CA LEU A 101 -5.41 9.65 1.09
C LEU A 101 -5.27 10.90 0.22
N GLN A 102 -4.18 11.01 -0.55
CA GLN A 102 -3.84 12.23 -1.31
C GLN A 102 -4.31 12.22 -2.77
N ALA A 103 -4.46 11.04 -3.38
CA ALA A 103 -4.74 10.91 -4.82
C ALA A 103 -6.00 10.09 -5.13
N SER A 104 -6.85 9.81 -4.15
CA SER A 104 -8.16 9.19 -4.38
C SER A 104 -9.31 10.00 -3.78
N THR A 105 -10.53 9.70 -4.23
CA THR A 105 -11.76 10.38 -3.83
C THR A 105 -12.77 9.41 -3.21
N VAL A 106 -13.79 9.98 -2.58
CA VAL A 106 -14.89 9.28 -1.90
C VAL A 106 -16.21 9.92 -2.36
N CYS A 107 -17.17 9.11 -2.79
CA CYS A 107 -18.50 9.59 -3.19
C CYS A 107 -19.33 9.92 -1.93
N LEU A 108 -19.68 11.20 -1.73
CA LEU A 108 -20.55 11.62 -0.64
C LEU A 108 -22.03 11.28 -0.90
N GLY A 109 -22.43 11.22 -2.16
CA GLY A 109 -23.79 10.92 -2.61
C GLY A 109 -24.15 11.66 -3.89
N THR A 110 -25.41 11.55 -4.31
CA THR A 110 -25.91 12.13 -5.56
C THR A 110 -26.46 13.55 -5.37
N GLY A 111 -25.88 14.51 -6.08
CA GLY A 111 -26.39 15.88 -6.21
C GLY A 111 -27.23 16.10 -7.48
N PRO A 112 -27.69 17.34 -7.76
CA PRO A 112 -28.56 17.65 -8.89
C PRO A 112 -28.00 17.29 -10.28
N THR A 113 -26.66 17.21 -10.40
CA THR A 113 -25.94 16.93 -11.64
C THR A 113 -25.27 15.55 -11.67
N GLY A 114 -25.55 14.68 -10.70
CA GLY A 114 -24.91 13.38 -10.52
C GLY A 114 -24.10 13.27 -9.23
N ASP A 115 -23.28 12.23 -9.14
CA ASP A 115 -22.54 11.90 -7.92
C ASP A 115 -21.42 12.90 -7.59
N VAL A 116 -21.37 13.28 -6.31
CA VAL A 116 -20.43 14.26 -5.76
C VAL A 116 -19.30 13.53 -5.05
N TYR A 117 -18.08 13.75 -5.52
CA TYR A 117 -16.85 13.15 -4.98
C TYR A 117 -15.99 14.21 -4.29
N VAL A 118 -15.45 13.88 -3.13
CA VAL A 118 -14.44 14.71 -2.43
C VAL A 118 -13.11 13.95 -2.27
N PRO A 119 -11.96 14.63 -2.19
CA PRO A 119 -10.68 14.01 -1.85
C PRO A 119 -10.73 13.26 -0.51
N PHE A 120 -10.08 12.11 -0.42
CA PHE A 120 -10.13 11.24 0.76
C PHE A 120 -9.57 11.94 2.02
N ARG A 121 -8.48 12.71 1.87
CA ARG A 121 -7.87 13.54 2.92
C ARG A 121 -8.77 14.65 3.47
N ASP A 122 -9.81 15.06 2.74
CA ASP A 122 -10.68 16.17 3.15
C ASP A 122 -11.77 15.67 4.13
N LEU A 123 -11.95 14.35 4.29
CA LEU A 123 -13.02 13.75 5.10
C LEU A 123 -12.96 14.12 6.60
N LEU A 124 -11.76 14.23 7.14
CA LEU A 124 -11.47 14.62 8.52
C LEU A 124 -10.15 15.42 8.53
N PRO A 125 -9.87 16.27 9.53
CA PRO A 125 -8.56 16.90 9.67
C PRO A 125 -7.45 15.85 9.76
N MET A 126 -6.50 15.89 8.83
CA MET A 126 -5.38 14.94 8.70
C MET A 126 -4.05 15.68 8.53
N VAL A 127 -2.94 15.03 8.90
CA VAL A 127 -1.59 15.49 8.55
C VAL A 127 -1.44 15.51 7.04
N HIS A 128 -1.01 16.65 6.49
CA HIS A 128 -0.62 16.73 5.08
C HIS A 128 0.84 16.23 4.93
N PRO A 129 1.18 15.42 3.91
CA PRO A 129 2.52 14.84 3.79
C PRO A 129 3.66 15.88 3.75
N ASN A 130 3.41 17.07 3.20
CA ASN A 130 4.39 18.17 3.22
C ASN A 130 4.79 18.62 4.63
N ASP A 131 4.02 18.30 5.67
CA ASP A 131 4.28 18.72 7.05
C ASP A 131 4.99 17.64 7.88
N ILE A 132 5.18 16.44 7.30
CA ILE A 132 5.91 15.34 7.94
C ILE A 132 7.41 15.65 7.99
N ILE A 133 8.01 15.42 9.15
CA ILE A 133 9.46 15.46 9.35
C ILE A 133 9.98 14.02 9.40
N PHE A 134 11.02 13.71 8.62
CA PHE A 134 11.67 12.39 8.65
C PHE A 134 13.01 12.46 9.38
N ASP A 135 13.27 11.42 10.16
CA ASP A 135 14.57 11.00 10.70
C ASP A 135 14.59 9.45 10.64
N GLY A 136 15.61 8.79 11.15
CA GLY A 136 15.63 7.35 11.25
C GLY A 136 17.03 6.75 11.26
N TRP A 137 17.06 5.44 11.07
CA TRP A 137 18.26 4.62 11.21
C TRP A 137 18.52 3.82 9.93
N ASP A 138 19.78 3.55 9.62
CA ASP A 138 20.17 2.59 8.59
C ASP A 138 21.51 1.99 9.00
N ILE A 139 21.71 0.69 8.70
CA ILE A 139 23.00 0.03 8.89
C ILE A 139 24.10 0.61 7.98
N SER A 140 23.71 1.39 6.96
CA SER A 140 24.60 2.10 6.04
C SER A 140 24.74 3.58 6.40
N SER A 141 25.97 4.11 6.37
CA SER A 141 26.33 5.49 6.75
C SER A 141 26.00 6.56 5.68
N LEU A 142 25.63 6.14 4.47
CA LEU A 142 25.38 7.04 3.35
C LEU A 142 24.31 8.08 3.70
N ASN A 143 24.57 9.34 3.31
CA ASN A 143 23.56 10.38 3.40
C ASN A 143 22.43 10.13 2.38
N LEU A 144 21.27 10.77 2.55
CA LEU A 144 20.12 10.49 1.70
C LEU A 144 20.31 10.89 0.23
N ALA A 145 21.17 11.84 -0.11
CA ALA A 145 21.46 12.16 -1.52
C ALA A 145 22.29 11.04 -2.20
N GLU A 146 23.31 10.53 -1.50
CA GLU A 146 24.07 9.36 -1.94
C GLU A 146 23.22 8.10 -2.01
N ALA A 147 22.34 7.91 -1.03
CA ALA A 147 21.44 6.78 -0.97
C ALA A 147 20.30 6.88 -2.00
N MET A 148 19.80 8.08 -2.34
CA MET A 148 18.90 8.34 -3.46
C MET A 148 19.56 7.96 -4.79
N ARG A 149 20.81 8.36 -5.00
CA ARG A 149 21.60 7.96 -6.18
C ARG A 149 21.78 6.44 -6.26
N ARG A 150 22.12 5.79 -5.13
CA ARG A 150 22.24 4.31 -5.01
C ARG A 150 20.91 3.58 -5.28
N ALA A 151 19.77 4.20 -5.01
CA ALA A 151 18.46 3.58 -5.18
C ALA A 151 18.01 3.53 -6.66
N GLU A 152 18.51 4.45 -7.49
CA GLU A 152 18.21 4.54 -8.94
C GLU A 152 16.71 4.67 -9.29
N VAL A 153 15.90 5.20 -8.36
CA VAL A 153 14.42 5.31 -8.47
C VAL A 153 13.96 6.57 -9.23
N LEU A 154 14.61 7.72 -8.98
CA LEU A 154 14.14 9.02 -9.44
C LEU A 154 14.88 9.51 -10.68
N ASP A 155 14.19 10.25 -11.56
CA ASP A 155 14.80 10.91 -12.72
C ASP A 155 16.01 11.77 -12.30
N TRP A 156 17.12 11.68 -13.04
CA TRP A 156 18.37 12.40 -12.70
C TRP A 156 18.19 13.92 -12.45
N PRO A 157 17.45 14.69 -13.28
CA PRO A 157 17.27 16.12 -13.04
C PRO A 157 16.44 16.45 -11.78
N LEU A 158 15.72 15.49 -11.21
CA LEU A 158 15.09 15.61 -9.89
C LEU A 158 16.10 15.31 -8.77
N GLN A 159 16.96 14.30 -8.96
CA GLN A 159 18.03 14.00 -8.01
C GLN A 159 18.98 15.21 -7.82
N GLU A 160 19.37 15.88 -8.91
CA GLU A 160 20.21 17.09 -8.86
C GLU A 160 19.55 18.24 -8.07
N GLN A 161 18.24 18.47 -8.28
CA GLN A 161 17.49 19.49 -7.54
C GLN A 161 17.36 19.16 -6.05
N LEU A 162 17.24 17.88 -5.69
CA LEU A 162 17.08 17.42 -4.30
C LEU A 162 18.40 17.25 -3.55
N TRP A 163 19.53 17.08 -4.25
CA TRP A 163 20.85 16.86 -3.67
C TRP A 163 21.20 17.81 -2.51
N PRO A 164 21.16 19.16 -2.65
CA PRO A 164 21.53 20.09 -1.57
C PRO A 164 20.57 20.05 -0.37
N HIS A 165 19.38 19.46 -0.51
CA HIS A 165 18.42 19.27 0.57
C HIS A 165 18.63 17.93 1.30
N MET A 166 19.13 16.91 0.60
CA MET A 166 19.24 15.54 1.12
C MET A 166 20.65 15.15 1.56
N GLU A 167 21.70 15.85 1.12
CA GLU A 167 23.10 15.54 1.46
C GLU A 167 23.43 15.68 2.97
N LYS A 168 22.64 16.50 3.67
CA LYS A 168 22.78 16.76 5.12
C LYS A 168 21.95 15.81 5.99
N MET A 169 21.05 15.04 5.38
CA MET A 169 20.22 14.05 6.06
C MET A 169 21.01 12.74 6.13
N LYS A 170 21.42 12.36 7.33
CA LYS A 170 22.21 11.14 7.59
C LYS A 170 21.45 10.19 8.52
N PRO A 171 21.32 8.90 8.19
CA PRO A 171 20.74 7.94 9.10
C PRO A 171 21.57 7.78 10.37
N ARG A 172 20.87 7.65 11.51
CA ARG A 172 21.46 7.25 12.79
C ARG A 172 21.98 5.81 12.71
N PRO A 173 22.99 5.42 13.51
CA PRO A 173 23.47 4.05 13.55
C PRO A 173 22.34 3.09 13.95
N SER A 174 22.20 1.97 13.25
CA SER A 174 21.12 1.00 13.47
C SER A 174 21.58 -0.22 14.27
N ILE A 175 20.63 -0.95 14.85
CA ILE A 175 20.86 -2.32 15.30
C ILE A 175 21.17 -3.19 14.07
N TYR A 176 22.21 -4.01 14.15
CA TYR A 176 22.56 -5.04 13.15
C TYR A 176 22.86 -6.35 13.88
N ILE A 177 22.12 -7.40 13.52
CA ILE A 177 22.34 -8.78 13.98
C ILE A 177 22.38 -9.63 12.70
N PRO A 178 23.58 -10.08 12.26
CA PRO A 178 23.78 -10.70 10.93
C PRO A 178 22.83 -11.86 10.62
N GLU A 179 22.49 -12.65 11.63
CA GLU A 179 21.71 -13.89 11.53
C GLU A 179 20.25 -13.67 11.15
N PHE A 180 19.75 -12.42 11.16
CA PHE A 180 18.37 -12.10 10.79
C PHE A 180 18.18 -11.72 9.32
N ILE A 181 19.21 -11.20 8.64
CA ILE A 181 19.13 -10.76 7.24
C ILE A 181 20.07 -11.59 6.34
N ALA A 182 20.08 -11.32 5.03
CA ALA A 182 20.97 -12.04 4.13
C ALA A 182 22.44 -11.66 4.40
N ALA A 183 23.34 -12.63 4.47
CA ALA A 183 24.79 -12.40 4.67
C ALA A 183 25.41 -11.44 3.62
N ASN A 184 24.81 -11.35 2.43
CA ASN A 184 25.20 -10.40 1.37
C ASN A 184 24.94 -8.91 1.69
N GLN A 185 24.51 -8.60 2.92
CA GLN A 185 24.34 -7.26 3.49
C GLN A 185 25.49 -6.85 4.42
N GLU A 186 26.43 -7.75 4.74
CA GLU A 186 27.56 -7.47 5.65
C GLU A 186 28.38 -6.25 5.20
N GLU A 187 28.76 -6.19 3.92
CA GLU A 187 29.50 -5.07 3.31
C GLU A 187 28.75 -3.71 3.36
N ARG A 188 27.43 -3.71 3.62
CA ARG A 188 26.61 -2.51 3.75
C ARG A 188 26.59 -1.98 5.19
N ALA A 189 26.98 -2.79 6.19
CA ALA A 189 26.78 -2.53 7.61
C ALA A 189 27.95 -1.74 8.25
N ASP A 190 28.12 -0.47 7.88
CA ASP A 190 29.16 0.43 8.39
C ASP A 190 28.68 1.43 9.46
N ASN A 191 27.38 1.46 9.76
CA ASN A 191 26.72 2.40 10.67
C ASN A 191 25.89 1.66 11.73
N VAL A 192 26.56 1.00 12.68
CA VAL A 192 25.93 0.01 13.57
C VAL A 192 26.13 0.31 15.06
N LEU A 193 25.07 0.11 15.86
CA LEU A 193 25.06 0.29 17.31
C LEU A 193 25.81 -0.83 18.04
N GLN A 194 26.66 -0.44 18.99
CA GLN A 194 27.43 -1.33 19.84
C GLN A 194 26.75 -1.57 21.19
N GLY A 195 27.18 -2.61 21.91
CA GLY A 195 26.68 -2.96 23.25
C GLY A 195 25.70 -4.13 23.26
N SER A 196 25.10 -4.40 24.43
CA SER A 196 24.06 -5.44 24.56
C SER A 196 22.73 -5.02 23.96
N MET A 197 21.83 -5.97 23.68
CA MET A 197 20.49 -5.69 23.16
C MET A 197 19.72 -4.67 24.03
N ALA A 198 19.84 -4.76 25.36
CA ALA A 198 19.23 -3.79 26.27
C ALA A 198 19.83 -2.38 26.14
N GLN A 199 21.15 -2.26 25.92
CA GLN A 199 21.80 -0.97 25.65
C GLN A 199 21.38 -0.40 24.29
N GLN A 200 21.27 -1.25 23.26
CA GLN A 200 20.78 -0.88 21.94
C GLN A 200 19.33 -0.39 21.99
N VAL A 201 18.43 -1.10 22.68
CA VAL A 201 17.02 -0.68 22.89
C VAL A 201 16.97 0.68 23.59
N GLU A 202 17.73 0.89 24.67
CA GLU A 202 17.76 2.19 25.35
C GLU A 202 18.34 3.30 24.46
N GLN A 203 19.27 3.00 23.55
CA GLN A 203 19.74 3.98 22.57
C GLN A 203 18.65 4.36 21.55
N ILE A 204 17.89 3.39 21.01
CA ILE A 204 16.74 3.69 20.15
C ILE A 204 15.69 4.54 20.89
N ARG A 205 15.44 4.25 22.18
CA ARG A 205 14.56 5.07 23.02
C ARG A 205 15.07 6.49 23.24
N ARG A 206 16.39 6.70 23.27
CA ARG A 206 16.99 8.05 23.31
C ARG A 206 16.84 8.76 21.98
N ASP A 207 17.16 8.09 20.87
CA ASP A 207 17.02 8.65 19.52
C ASP A 207 15.59 9.15 19.23
N ILE A 208 14.57 8.42 19.69
CA ILE A 208 13.15 8.82 19.60
C ILE A 208 12.88 10.11 20.41
N ARG A 209 13.38 10.20 21.65
CA ARG A 209 13.24 11.40 22.51
C ARG A 209 13.99 12.59 21.92
N ASP A 210 15.26 12.40 21.55
CA ASP A 210 16.11 13.42 20.94
C ASP A 210 15.46 13.99 19.66
N PHE A 211 14.97 13.13 18.77
CA PHE A 211 14.26 13.57 17.57
C PHE A 211 13.01 14.39 17.90
N LYS A 212 12.20 13.92 18.85
CA LYS A 212 10.97 14.59 19.29
C LYS A 212 11.24 15.98 19.89
N GLU A 213 12.25 16.08 20.75
CA GLU A 213 12.63 17.31 21.44
C GLU A 213 13.28 18.32 20.48
N ILE A 214 14.30 17.92 19.72
CA ILE A 214 15.07 18.81 18.84
C ILE A 214 14.20 19.42 17.73
N THR A 215 13.21 18.67 17.21
CA THR A 215 12.35 19.13 16.12
C THR A 215 10.99 19.66 16.59
N GLY A 216 10.72 19.63 17.90
CA GLY A 216 9.49 20.14 18.51
C GLY A 216 8.25 19.41 17.99
N LEU A 217 8.21 18.09 18.13
CA LEU A 217 7.12 17.24 17.63
C LEU A 217 6.13 16.88 18.74
N ASP A 218 4.84 16.89 18.40
CA ASP A 218 3.80 16.41 19.31
C ASP A 218 3.79 14.87 19.33
N LYS A 219 3.96 14.26 18.15
CA LYS A 219 3.89 12.82 17.91
C LYS A 219 5.04 12.30 17.05
N VAL A 220 5.45 11.07 17.34
CA VAL A 220 6.39 10.28 16.52
C VAL A 220 5.72 8.94 16.19
N ILE A 221 5.88 8.50 14.93
CA ILE A 221 5.57 7.16 14.47
C ILE A 221 6.87 6.52 14.01
N VAL A 222 7.14 5.30 14.43
CA VAL A 222 8.28 4.51 13.97
C VAL A 222 7.78 3.51 12.91
N LEU A 223 8.48 3.41 11.79
CA LEU A 223 8.08 2.53 10.69
C LEU A 223 9.27 1.77 10.13
N TRP A 224 9.16 0.44 10.09
CA TRP A 224 10.16 -0.44 9.50
C TRP A 224 10.00 -0.49 7.99
N THR A 225 11.04 -0.06 7.27
CA THR A 225 11.19 -0.25 5.82
C THR A 225 12.59 -0.76 5.46
N ALA A 226 13.30 -1.35 6.44
CA ALA A 226 14.58 -2.01 6.24
C ALA A 226 14.38 -3.40 5.61
N ASN A 227 15.52 -4.07 5.38
CA ASN A 227 15.59 -5.43 4.87
C ASN A 227 14.56 -6.37 5.50
N THR A 228 14.03 -7.28 4.68
CA THR A 228 13.21 -8.39 5.17
C THR A 228 14.08 -9.28 6.06
N GLU A 229 13.68 -9.48 7.32
CA GLU A 229 14.31 -10.45 8.21
C GLU A 229 13.73 -11.87 7.97
N ARG A 230 14.42 -12.90 8.46
CA ARG A 230 13.82 -14.22 8.66
C ARG A 230 12.77 -14.17 9.77
N PHE A 231 11.94 -15.20 9.87
CA PHE A 231 11.05 -15.37 11.02
C PHE A 231 11.84 -15.70 12.31
N CYS A 232 11.31 -15.24 13.44
CA CYS A 232 11.63 -15.74 14.77
C CYS A 232 10.72 -16.92 15.12
N ASP A 233 11.23 -17.89 15.87
CA ASP A 233 10.38 -18.89 16.51
C ASP A 233 9.61 -18.26 17.68
N VAL A 234 8.35 -18.66 17.86
CA VAL A 234 7.54 -18.27 19.03
C VAL A 234 7.68 -19.36 20.09
N VAL A 235 8.34 -19.03 21.20
CA VAL A 235 8.80 -20.00 22.21
C VAL A 235 8.28 -19.60 23.60
N PRO A 236 7.57 -20.51 24.31
CA PRO A 236 7.14 -20.27 25.68
C PRO A 236 8.30 -19.94 26.63
N GLY A 237 8.15 -18.90 27.45
CA GLY A 237 9.20 -18.41 28.36
C GLY A 237 10.21 -17.43 27.72
N LEU A 238 10.17 -17.22 26.40
CA LEU A 238 11.06 -16.34 25.65
C LEU A 238 10.35 -15.08 25.11
N ASN A 239 9.32 -15.26 24.28
CA ASN A 239 8.66 -14.16 23.54
C ASN A 239 7.13 -14.32 23.43
N ASP A 240 6.59 -15.21 24.26
CA ASP A 240 5.16 -15.50 24.45
C ASP A 240 4.42 -14.46 25.30
N THR A 241 5.11 -13.79 26.24
CA THR A 241 4.55 -12.71 27.07
C THR A 241 5.43 -11.47 27.07
N ALA A 242 4.85 -10.32 27.44
CA ALA A 242 5.56 -9.04 27.54
C ALA A 242 6.72 -9.10 28.55
N GLU A 243 6.50 -9.73 29.70
CA GLU A 243 7.54 -9.93 30.73
C GLU A 243 8.67 -10.82 30.21
N ASN A 244 8.32 -11.94 29.57
CA ASN A 244 9.31 -12.88 29.04
C ASN A 244 10.16 -12.22 27.95
N LEU A 245 9.54 -11.45 27.04
CA LEU A 245 10.22 -10.71 25.98
C LEU A 245 11.18 -9.65 26.53
N LEU A 246 10.75 -8.84 27.49
CA LEU A 246 11.63 -7.84 28.12
C LEU A 246 12.83 -8.50 28.81
N ARG A 247 12.59 -9.59 29.55
CA ARG A 247 13.64 -10.39 30.20
C ARG A 247 14.58 -11.08 29.20
N ALA A 248 14.09 -11.43 28.01
CA ALA A 248 14.90 -11.99 26.93
C ALA A 248 15.89 -10.94 26.39
N ILE A 249 15.43 -9.70 26.21
CA ILE A 249 16.26 -8.56 25.79
C ILE A 249 17.33 -8.24 26.84
N GLU A 250 16.96 -8.21 28.12
CA GLU A 250 17.90 -7.99 29.23
C GLU A 250 19.01 -9.05 29.30
N LYS A 251 18.67 -10.31 29.00
CA LYS A 251 19.59 -11.45 29.02
C LYS A 251 20.36 -11.66 27.71
N GLY A 252 20.04 -10.93 26.65
CA GLY A 252 20.64 -11.12 25.32
C GLY A 252 20.28 -12.46 24.67
N LEU A 253 19.06 -12.94 24.87
CA LEU A 253 18.52 -14.12 24.17
C LEU A 253 18.08 -13.75 22.74
N GLU A 254 17.66 -14.74 21.94
CA GLU A 254 17.27 -14.51 20.54
C GLU A 254 16.02 -13.60 20.42
N VAL A 255 16.25 -12.36 19.99
CA VAL A 255 15.23 -11.35 19.68
C VAL A 255 15.68 -10.59 18.43
N SER A 256 14.81 -10.44 17.41
CA SER A 256 15.19 -9.77 16.16
C SER A 256 15.36 -8.25 16.32
N PRO A 257 16.21 -7.61 15.50
CA PRO A 257 16.30 -6.14 15.46
C PRO A 257 14.94 -5.46 15.31
N SER A 258 14.07 -5.93 14.41
CA SER A 258 12.72 -5.37 14.28
C SER A 258 11.88 -5.46 15.56
N THR A 259 12.03 -6.53 16.34
CA THR A 259 11.35 -6.69 17.64
C THR A 259 11.94 -5.73 18.69
N LEU A 260 13.26 -5.51 18.68
CA LEU A 260 13.92 -4.52 19.54
C LEU A 260 13.43 -3.09 19.24
N PHE A 261 13.28 -2.73 17.97
CA PHE A 261 12.70 -1.45 17.55
C PHE A 261 11.22 -1.31 17.95
N ALA A 262 10.42 -2.38 17.81
CA ALA A 262 9.02 -2.38 18.25
C ALA A 262 8.91 -2.15 19.77
N VAL A 263 9.69 -2.88 20.57
CA VAL A 263 9.73 -2.72 22.03
C VAL A 263 10.19 -1.30 22.42
N ALA A 264 11.25 -0.77 21.82
CA ALA A 264 11.72 0.59 22.07
C ALA A 264 10.61 1.63 21.79
N SER A 265 9.92 1.50 20.65
CA SER A 265 8.84 2.40 20.24
C SER A 265 7.65 2.36 21.21
N ILE A 266 7.22 1.15 21.60
CA ILE A 266 6.12 0.93 22.55
C ILE A 266 6.45 1.51 23.94
N LEU A 267 7.70 1.38 24.40
CA LEU A 267 8.15 1.95 25.67
C LEU A 267 8.21 3.49 25.66
N GLU A 268 8.40 4.13 24.50
CA GLU A 268 8.30 5.59 24.32
C GLU A 268 6.89 6.07 23.93
N GLY A 269 5.88 5.20 23.98
CA GLY A 269 4.50 5.57 23.63
C GLY A 269 4.28 5.86 22.14
N CYS A 270 5.24 5.50 21.28
CA CYS A 270 5.25 5.79 19.85
C CYS A 270 4.70 4.60 19.07
N ALA A 271 3.78 4.86 18.14
CA ALA A 271 3.20 3.79 17.32
C ALA A 271 4.26 3.16 16.41
N TYR A 272 4.21 1.84 16.24
CA TYR A 272 5.18 1.08 15.45
C TYR A 272 4.52 0.33 14.28
N ILE A 273 5.02 0.54 13.07
CA ILE A 273 4.46 -0.03 11.84
C ILE A 273 5.49 -0.92 11.14
N ASN A 274 5.17 -2.19 10.92
CA ASN A 274 6.02 -3.12 10.19
C ASN A 274 5.68 -3.12 8.68
N GLY A 275 6.56 -2.54 7.88
CA GLY A 275 6.44 -2.53 6.41
C GLY A 275 7.01 -3.75 5.69
N SER A 276 7.60 -4.70 6.43
CA SER A 276 8.26 -5.91 5.92
C SER A 276 7.54 -7.18 6.43
N PRO A 277 7.83 -8.39 5.91
CA PRO A 277 6.99 -9.58 6.15
C PRO A 277 7.40 -10.44 7.35
N GLN A 278 8.50 -10.14 8.05
CA GLN A 278 8.89 -10.91 9.22
C GLN A 278 7.88 -10.75 10.37
N ASN A 279 7.76 -11.76 11.24
CA ASN A 279 6.85 -11.79 12.38
C ASN A 279 7.35 -10.97 13.58
N THR A 280 7.64 -9.68 13.38
CA THR A 280 8.05 -8.73 14.44
C THR A 280 7.08 -8.73 15.64
N PHE A 281 5.79 -8.90 15.37
CA PHE A 281 4.73 -8.91 16.38
C PHE A 281 4.54 -10.30 17.00
N VAL A 282 5.60 -10.82 17.62
CA VAL A 282 5.51 -11.98 18.54
C VAL A 282 4.51 -11.70 19.68
N PRO A 283 3.88 -12.72 20.29
CA PRO A 283 2.80 -12.51 21.26
C PRO A 283 3.16 -11.54 22.41
N GLY A 284 4.38 -11.61 22.94
CA GLY A 284 4.85 -10.68 23.97
C GLY A 284 4.97 -9.22 23.51
N ALA A 285 5.21 -8.97 22.22
CA ALA A 285 5.22 -7.61 21.66
C ALA A 285 3.79 -7.07 21.48
N VAL A 286 2.85 -7.92 21.09
CA VAL A 286 1.41 -7.59 21.02
C VAL A 286 0.86 -7.30 22.41
N GLU A 287 1.18 -8.13 23.40
CA GLU A 287 0.80 -7.93 24.79
C GLU A 287 1.38 -6.62 25.35
N LEU A 288 2.67 -6.34 25.11
CA LEU A 288 3.30 -5.09 25.54
C LEU A 288 2.62 -3.86 24.93
N ALA A 289 2.26 -3.91 23.64
CA ALA A 289 1.50 -2.85 22.96
C ALA A 289 0.11 -2.63 23.58
N ALA A 290 -0.58 -3.71 23.97
CA ALA A 290 -1.86 -3.65 24.68
C ALA A 290 -1.72 -3.05 26.09
N GLN A 291 -0.75 -3.53 26.88
CA GLN A 291 -0.45 -3.02 28.22
C GLN A 291 -0.12 -1.52 28.22
N ARG A 292 0.61 -1.04 27.19
CA ARG A 292 0.99 0.37 27.04
C ARG A 292 -0.03 1.22 26.28
N ARG A 293 -1.11 0.62 25.75
CA ARG A 293 -2.11 1.27 24.87
C ARG A 293 -1.49 1.99 23.66
N VAL A 294 -0.44 1.40 23.11
CA VAL A 294 0.27 1.90 21.91
C VAL A 294 -0.20 1.15 20.67
N PHE A 295 -0.27 1.85 19.54
CA PHE A 295 -0.65 1.22 18.28
C PHE A 295 0.50 0.49 17.60
N ILE A 296 0.18 -0.71 17.11
CA ILE A 296 1.00 -1.52 16.23
C ILE A 296 0.22 -1.89 14.96
N GLY A 297 0.92 -2.03 13.85
CA GLY A 297 0.32 -2.37 12.56
C GLY A 297 1.33 -2.93 11.56
N GLY A 298 0.84 -3.70 10.60
CA GLY A 298 1.64 -4.49 9.67
C GLY A 298 0.79 -5.63 9.10
N ASP A 299 1.32 -6.59 8.35
CA ASP A 299 2.72 -6.73 7.92
C ASP A 299 2.85 -6.68 6.38
N ASP A 300 4.03 -6.25 5.91
CA ASP A 300 4.50 -6.15 4.51
C ASP A 300 3.67 -5.21 3.59
N PHE A 301 4.29 -4.19 2.97
CA PHE A 301 3.56 -3.22 2.12
C PHE A 301 2.81 -3.86 0.94
N LYS A 302 1.53 -3.56 0.76
CA LYS A 302 0.72 -4.04 -0.39
C LYS A 302 0.82 -3.08 -1.58
N SER A 303 1.99 -3.07 -2.24
CA SER A 303 2.34 -2.20 -3.38
C SER A 303 1.67 -2.62 -4.70
N GLY A 304 2.27 -3.55 -5.45
CA GLY A 304 1.86 -3.95 -6.81
C GLY A 304 1.13 -5.29 -6.89
N GLN A 305 1.85 -6.37 -7.22
CA GLN A 305 1.29 -7.72 -7.50
C GLN A 305 0.22 -8.17 -6.49
N THR A 306 0.52 -8.14 -5.19
CA THR A 306 -0.41 -8.60 -4.15
C THR A 306 -1.65 -7.71 -4.02
N LYS A 307 -1.55 -6.40 -4.32
CA LYS A 307 -2.68 -5.48 -4.36
C LYS A 307 -3.65 -5.85 -5.49
N LEU A 308 -3.12 -6.18 -6.67
CA LEU A 308 -3.91 -6.65 -7.80
C LEU A 308 -4.52 -8.05 -7.54
N LYS A 309 -3.75 -8.98 -6.96
CA LYS A 309 -4.22 -10.34 -6.58
C LYS A 309 -5.43 -10.28 -5.64
N SER A 310 -5.37 -9.44 -4.60
CA SER A 310 -6.47 -9.24 -3.63
C SER A 310 -7.71 -8.52 -4.18
N VAL A 311 -7.64 -8.01 -5.42
CA VAL A 311 -8.82 -7.57 -6.20
C VAL A 311 -9.30 -8.69 -7.10
N LEU A 312 -8.39 -9.31 -7.86
CA LEU A 312 -8.74 -10.26 -8.90
C LEU A 312 -9.38 -11.53 -8.33
N VAL A 313 -8.89 -12.05 -7.20
CA VAL A 313 -9.43 -13.28 -6.60
C VAL A 313 -10.81 -13.05 -5.96
N ASP A 314 -11.04 -11.90 -5.30
CA ASP A 314 -12.38 -11.51 -4.80
C ASP A 314 -13.38 -11.31 -5.95
N PHE A 315 -12.92 -10.76 -7.09
CA PHE A 315 -13.72 -10.71 -8.33
C PHE A 315 -14.02 -12.11 -8.89
N LEU A 316 -13.02 -12.97 -9.09
CA LEU A 316 -13.21 -14.30 -9.71
C LEU A 316 -14.16 -15.16 -8.86
N VAL A 317 -13.88 -15.30 -7.57
CA VAL A 317 -14.69 -16.11 -6.64
C VAL A 317 -16.07 -15.48 -6.42
N GLY A 318 -16.15 -14.14 -6.36
CA GLY A 318 -17.41 -13.40 -6.25
C GLY A 318 -18.31 -13.50 -7.49
N ALA A 319 -17.71 -13.67 -8.67
CA ALA A 319 -18.40 -13.94 -9.94
C ALA A 319 -18.79 -15.43 -10.12
N GLY A 320 -18.47 -16.31 -9.16
CA GLY A 320 -18.75 -17.74 -9.25
C GLY A 320 -17.73 -18.55 -10.06
N LEU A 321 -16.56 -17.98 -10.36
CA LEU A 321 -15.48 -18.65 -11.08
C LEU A 321 -14.55 -19.35 -10.08
N LYS A 322 -14.32 -20.64 -10.24
CA LYS A 322 -13.52 -21.43 -9.30
C LYS A 322 -12.05 -21.37 -9.67
N THR A 323 -11.31 -20.41 -9.13
CA THR A 323 -9.85 -20.34 -9.29
C THR A 323 -9.20 -21.60 -8.73
N LYS A 324 -8.49 -22.34 -9.59
CA LYS A 324 -7.81 -23.62 -9.29
C LYS A 324 -6.29 -23.50 -9.27
N SER A 325 -5.72 -22.53 -9.97
CA SER A 325 -4.27 -22.28 -9.96
C SER A 325 -3.97 -20.79 -9.98
N ILE A 326 -2.99 -20.39 -9.17
CA ILE A 326 -2.43 -19.05 -9.06
C ILE A 326 -0.91 -19.18 -9.04
N VAL A 327 -0.25 -18.72 -10.10
CA VAL A 327 1.23 -18.79 -10.21
C VAL A 327 1.78 -17.37 -10.32
N SER A 328 2.52 -16.92 -9.30
CA SER A 328 3.00 -15.54 -9.16
C SER A 328 4.53 -15.45 -9.21
N TYR A 329 5.10 -15.26 -10.39
CA TYR A 329 6.52 -14.99 -10.58
C TYR A 329 6.85 -13.51 -10.35
N ASN A 330 8.06 -13.25 -9.86
CA ASN A 330 8.61 -11.92 -9.65
C ASN A 330 10.11 -11.91 -9.93
N HIS A 331 10.63 -10.83 -10.50
CA HIS A 331 12.05 -10.52 -10.44
C HIS A 331 12.33 -9.02 -10.30
N LEU A 332 13.40 -8.69 -9.57
CA LEU A 332 13.83 -7.32 -9.26
C LEU A 332 15.35 -7.28 -9.00
N GLY A 333 15.98 -6.13 -9.22
CA GLY A 333 17.43 -5.91 -9.16
C GLY A 333 17.90 -4.98 -8.04
N ASN A 334 16.99 -4.40 -7.26
CA ASN A 334 17.30 -3.57 -6.10
C ASN A 334 17.77 -4.39 -4.88
N ASN A 335 18.09 -3.70 -3.77
CA ASN A 335 18.59 -4.36 -2.56
C ASN A 335 17.55 -5.25 -1.85
N ASP A 336 16.24 -5.02 -2.03
CA ASP A 336 15.21 -5.97 -1.55
C ASP A 336 15.34 -7.30 -2.30
N GLY A 337 15.47 -7.26 -3.64
CA GLY A 337 15.79 -8.44 -4.43
C GLY A 337 17.08 -9.14 -4.01
N LYS A 338 18.15 -8.38 -3.75
CA LYS A 338 19.44 -8.93 -3.27
C LYS A 338 19.30 -9.63 -1.92
N ASN A 339 18.53 -9.06 -0.98
CA ASN A 339 18.28 -9.66 0.33
C ASN A 339 17.37 -10.90 0.23
N LEU A 340 16.31 -10.82 -0.58
CA LEU A 340 15.36 -11.91 -0.82
C LEU A 340 15.93 -13.05 -1.69
N SER A 341 17.19 -12.99 -2.12
CA SER A 341 17.85 -14.14 -2.74
C SER A 341 18.22 -15.23 -1.74
N ALA A 342 18.24 -14.91 -0.44
CA ALA A 342 18.51 -15.86 0.64
C ALA A 342 17.21 -16.61 1.05
N PRO A 343 17.22 -17.95 1.21
CA PRO A 343 16.00 -18.74 1.41
C PRO A 343 15.17 -18.36 2.65
N GLN A 344 15.81 -18.00 3.77
CA GLN A 344 15.09 -17.68 5.01
C GLN A 344 14.33 -16.35 4.90
N GLN A 345 14.92 -15.34 4.27
CA GLN A 345 14.30 -14.04 4.02
C GLN A 345 13.24 -14.15 2.91
N PHE A 346 13.47 -14.98 1.89
CA PHE A 346 12.45 -15.34 0.90
C PHE A 346 11.22 -15.97 1.56
N ARG A 347 11.41 -16.91 2.50
CA ARG A 347 10.30 -17.61 3.18
C ARG A 347 9.35 -16.66 3.89
N SER A 348 9.86 -15.59 4.52
CA SER A 348 9.02 -14.53 5.11
C SER A 348 8.09 -13.91 4.05
N LYS A 349 8.64 -13.55 2.88
CA LYS A 349 7.91 -12.92 1.76
C LYS A 349 7.00 -13.89 1.01
N GLU A 350 7.28 -15.19 1.06
CA GLU A 350 6.46 -16.25 0.48
C GLU A 350 5.15 -16.39 1.27
N ILE A 351 5.23 -16.54 2.60
CA ILE A 351 4.07 -16.68 3.48
C ILE A 351 3.11 -15.49 3.32
N SER A 352 3.60 -14.25 3.40
CA SER A 352 2.78 -13.03 3.28
C SER A 352 2.15 -12.83 1.90
N LYS A 353 2.69 -13.46 0.84
CA LYS A 353 2.15 -13.40 -0.53
C LYS A 353 1.17 -14.53 -0.87
N SER A 354 1.22 -15.63 -0.14
CA SER A 354 0.35 -16.80 -0.36
C SER A 354 -0.98 -16.64 0.39
N ASN A 355 -0.95 -16.32 1.69
CA ASN A 355 -2.14 -16.31 2.56
C ASN A 355 -3.22 -15.27 2.19
N VAL A 356 -2.94 -14.37 1.24
CA VAL A 356 -3.82 -13.25 0.82
C VAL A 356 -5.10 -13.70 0.10
N VAL A 357 -5.26 -14.99 -0.19
CA VAL A 357 -6.44 -15.55 -0.88
C VAL A 357 -7.30 -16.46 0.01
N ASP A 358 -6.81 -16.84 1.19
CA ASP A 358 -7.39 -17.90 2.01
C ASP A 358 -8.81 -17.58 2.49
N ASP A 359 -9.03 -16.35 2.96
CA ASP A 359 -10.33 -15.85 3.42
C ASP A 359 -11.36 -15.82 2.28
N THR A 360 -10.92 -15.49 1.07
CA THR A 360 -11.79 -15.42 -0.12
C THR A 360 -12.20 -16.82 -0.60
N VAL A 361 -11.27 -17.78 -0.57
CA VAL A 361 -11.53 -19.19 -0.90
C VAL A 361 -12.48 -19.82 0.13
N GLN A 362 -12.20 -19.64 1.43
CA GLN A 362 -13.03 -20.16 2.52
C GLN A 362 -14.45 -19.58 2.55
N ALA A 363 -14.65 -18.36 2.06
CA ALA A 363 -15.96 -17.71 2.02
C ALA A 363 -16.96 -18.34 1.02
N ASN A 364 -16.52 -19.19 0.09
CA ASN A 364 -17.39 -19.78 -0.94
C ASN A 364 -17.40 -21.32 -0.93
N PRO A 365 -18.17 -21.97 -0.03
CA PRO A 365 -18.25 -23.43 0.08
C PRO A 365 -19.02 -24.11 -1.05
N ILE A 366 -19.56 -23.35 -2.02
CA ILE A 366 -20.18 -23.92 -3.25
C ILE A 366 -19.08 -24.27 -4.26
N LEU A 367 -18.06 -23.41 -4.38
CA LEU A 367 -16.93 -23.66 -5.27
C LEU A 367 -15.90 -24.57 -4.61
N TYR A 368 -15.60 -24.35 -3.32
CA TYR A 368 -14.50 -25.02 -2.61
C TYR A 368 -15.02 -25.96 -1.51
N GLY A 369 -14.61 -27.22 -1.56
CA GLY A 369 -14.81 -28.15 -0.43
C GLY A 369 -13.89 -27.82 0.76
N PRO A 370 -14.09 -28.43 1.94
CA PRO A 370 -13.37 -28.08 3.18
C PRO A 370 -11.83 -28.23 3.15
N GLN A 371 -11.28 -28.89 2.12
CA GLN A 371 -9.84 -29.09 1.89
C GLN A 371 -9.43 -28.68 0.47
N ASP A 372 -10.34 -28.11 -0.33
CA ASP A 372 -10.06 -27.65 -1.70
C ASP A 372 -9.49 -26.23 -1.64
N LYS A 373 -8.36 -26.03 -2.29
CA LYS A 373 -7.68 -24.74 -2.42
C LYS A 373 -7.06 -24.66 -3.80
N PRO A 374 -6.85 -23.45 -4.36
CA PRO A 374 -6.04 -23.33 -5.56
C PRO A 374 -4.60 -23.81 -5.30
N ASP A 375 -3.98 -24.39 -6.32
CA ASP A 375 -2.53 -24.50 -6.37
C ASP A 375 -1.95 -23.08 -6.35
N HIS A 376 -1.10 -22.77 -5.37
CA HIS A 376 -0.55 -21.43 -5.21
C HIS A 376 0.97 -21.48 -5.14
N CYS A 377 1.62 -20.93 -6.17
CA CYS A 377 3.08 -20.82 -6.24
C CYS A 377 3.49 -19.35 -6.27
N VAL A 378 4.48 -19.00 -5.44
CA VAL A 378 5.09 -17.67 -5.39
C VAL A 378 6.58 -17.81 -5.64
N VAL A 379 7.11 -17.04 -6.58
CA VAL A 379 8.55 -17.03 -6.90
C VAL A 379 9.06 -15.60 -6.88
N ILE A 380 10.25 -15.41 -6.31
CA ILE A 380 11.03 -14.15 -6.40
C ILE A 380 12.44 -14.53 -6.83
N LYS A 381 13.00 -13.79 -7.79
CA LYS A 381 14.39 -13.93 -8.25
C LYS A 381 15.09 -12.57 -8.26
N TYR A 382 16.35 -12.57 -7.83
CA TYR A 382 17.23 -11.42 -7.99
C TYR A 382 17.75 -11.35 -9.43
N VAL A 383 17.47 -10.25 -10.12
CA VAL A 383 17.92 -9.99 -11.49
C VAL A 383 18.42 -8.55 -11.54
N PRO A 384 19.74 -8.31 -11.35
CA PRO A 384 20.30 -6.96 -11.16
C PRO A 384 19.87 -5.94 -12.21
N TYR A 385 19.79 -6.37 -13.48
CA TYR A 385 19.57 -5.50 -14.64
C TYR A 385 18.29 -4.66 -14.59
N VAL A 386 17.23 -5.12 -13.88
CA VAL A 386 15.97 -4.37 -13.82
C VAL A 386 15.92 -3.34 -12.68
N GLY A 387 16.92 -3.28 -11.79
CA GLY A 387 16.96 -2.33 -10.68
C GLY A 387 15.68 -2.35 -9.83
N ASP A 388 15.12 -1.17 -9.55
CA ASP A 388 13.85 -1.01 -8.83
C ASP A 388 12.59 -1.35 -9.66
N SER A 389 12.74 -1.47 -10.98
CA SER A 389 11.68 -1.77 -11.96
C SER A 389 11.29 -3.26 -11.95
N LYS A 390 10.82 -3.70 -10.79
CA LYS A 390 10.35 -5.05 -10.51
C LYS A 390 9.31 -5.51 -11.55
N ARG A 391 9.49 -6.72 -12.08
CA ARG A 391 8.51 -7.37 -12.95
C ARG A 391 7.72 -8.41 -12.17
N ALA A 392 6.41 -8.39 -12.33
CA ALA A 392 5.48 -9.40 -11.86
C ALA A 392 4.84 -10.09 -13.07
N LEU A 393 4.84 -11.42 -13.07
CA LEU A 393 4.14 -12.23 -14.06
C LEU A 393 3.23 -13.18 -13.28
N ASP A 394 1.93 -13.09 -13.52
CA ASP A 394 0.94 -13.88 -12.81
C ASP A 394 0.04 -14.62 -13.79
N GLU A 395 -0.21 -15.90 -13.53
CA GLU A 395 -1.24 -16.69 -14.20
C GLU A 395 -2.32 -17.09 -13.20
N TYR A 396 -3.59 -16.87 -13.57
CA TYR A 396 -4.77 -17.31 -12.83
C TYR A 396 -5.58 -18.23 -13.74
N THR A 397 -5.72 -19.50 -13.37
CA THR A 397 -6.56 -20.47 -14.09
C THR A 397 -7.73 -20.89 -13.21
N SER A 398 -8.95 -20.76 -13.75
CA SER A 398 -10.22 -21.04 -13.07
C SER A 398 -11.06 -22.05 -13.85
N GLU A 399 -11.72 -22.97 -13.15
CA GLU A 399 -12.80 -23.79 -13.68
C GLU A 399 -14.06 -22.93 -13.86
N ILE A 400 -14.76 -23.13 -14.98
CA ILE A 400 -16.02 -22.48 -15.33
C ILE A 400 -17.09 -23.53 -15.70
N MET A 401 -18.28 -23.10 -16.12
CA MET A 401 -19.40 -24.00 -16.41
C MET A 401 -19.03 -25.15 -17.37
N MET A 402 -19.63 -26.32 -17.12
CA MET A 402 -19.53 -27.52 -17.97
C MET A 402 -18.10 -28.03 -18.21
N GLY A 403 -17.17 -27.78 -17.29
CA GLY A 403 -15.77 -28.24 -17.39
C GLY A 403 -14.87 -27.39 -18.28
N GLY A 404 -15.34 -26.21 -18.71
CA GLY A 404 -14.48 -25.22 -19.36
C GLY A 404 -13.47 -24.61 -18.39
N THR A 405 -12.47 -23.92 -18.94
CA THR A 405 -11.51 -23.13 -18.16
C THR A 405 -11.49 -21.67 -18.59
N ASN A 406 -11.09 -20.79 -17.66
CA ASN A 406 -10.72 -19.41 -17.92
C ASN A 406 -9.30 -19.17 -17.39
N THR A 407 -8.41 -18.67 -18.25
CA THR A 407 -7.02 -18.36 -17.89
C THR A 407 -6.75 -16.88 -18.13
N ILE A 408 -6.19 -16.21 -17.13
CA ILE A 408 -5.79 -14.80 -17.18
C ILE A 408 -4.29 -14.72 -16.92
N VAL A 409 -3.53 -14.26 -17.91
CA VAL A 409 -2.09 -14.00 -17.80
C VAL A 409 -1.87 -12.49 -17.68
N ILE A 410 -1.12 -12.08 -16.67
CA ILE A 410 -0.85 -10.67 -16.35
C ILE A 410 0.67 -10.46 -16.31
N HIS A 411 1.15 -9.47 -17.06
CA HIS A 411 2.48 -8.90 -16.87
C HIS A 411 2.34 -7.49 -16.31
N ASN A 412 2.99 -7.21 -15.19
CA ASN A 412 2.95 -5.93 -14.50
C ASN A 412 4.39 -5.45 -14.22
N THR A 413 4.73 -4.27 -14.75
CA THR A 413 5.98 -3.57 -14.43
C THR A 413 5.72 -2.60 -13.29
N CYS A 414 6.38 -2.85 -12.15
CA CYS A 414 6.21 -2.13 -10.90
C CYS A 414 7.51 -1.41 -10.56
N GLU A 415 7.54 -0.08 -10.60
CA GLU A 415 8.58 0.70 -9.94
C GLU A 415 8.30 0.63 -8.43
N ASP A 416 8.91 -0.33 -7.73
CA ASP A 416 8.39 -0.82 -6.44
C ASP A 416 8.48 0.25 -5.35
N SER A 417 9.54 1.06 -5.34
CA SER A 417 9.72 2.17 -4.39
C SER A 417 8.75 3.32 -4.66
N LEU A 418 8.36 3.56 -5.91
CA LEU A 418 7.33 4.56 -6.26
C LEU A 418 5.91 4.08 -5.89
N LEU A 419 5.69 2.76 -5.82
CA LEU A 419 4.43 2.18 -5.31
C LEU A 419 4.41 2.05 -3.77
N ALA A 420 5.57 1.85 -3.13
CA ALA A 420 5.70 1.69 -1.68
C ALA A 420 5.76 3.04 -0.92
N SER A 421 6.42 4.07 -1.48
CA SER A 421 6.56 5.36 -0.79
C SER A 421 5.22 6.05 -0.46
N PRO A 422 4.18 6.04 -1.35
CA PRO A 422 2.86 6.57 -1.00
C PRO A 422 2.15 5.74 0.08
N ILE A 423 2.42 4.43 0.16
CA ILE A 423 1.89 3.55 1.22
C ILE A 423 2.49 3.88 2.58
N ILE A 424 3.78 4.22 2.65
CA ILE A 424 4.44 4.69 3.89
C ILE A 424 3.75 5.97 4.40
N LEU A 425 3.42 6.91 3.50
CA LEU A 425 2.69 8.13 3.86
C LEU A 425 1.27 7.81 4.36
N ASP A 426 0.52 6.98 3.64
CA ASP A 426 -0.84 6.59 4.04
C ASP A 426 -0.86 5.88 5.40
N LEU A 427 0.11 4.98 5.66
CA LEU A 427 0.26 4.25 6.92
C LEU A 427 0.49 5.20 8.09
N ALA A 428 1.43 6.16 7.94
CA ALA A 428 1.72 7.14 8.98
C ALA A 428 0.53 8.08 9.24
N ILE A 429 -0.09 8.63 8.19
CA ILE A 429 -1.19 9.59 8.32
C ILE A 429 -2.44 8.92 8.90
N LEU A 430 -2.78 7.70 8.46
CA LEU A 430 -3.95 6.98 8.99
C LEU A 430 -3.72 6.53 10.44
N THR A 431 -2.51 6.12 10.80
CA THR A 431 -2.15 5.81 12.20
C THR A 431 -2.22 7.04 13.10
N GLU A 432 -1.73 8.20 12.64
CA GLU A 432 -1.85 9.47 13.37
C GLU A 432 -3.33 9.83 13.60
N LEU A 433 -4.15 9.74 12.55
CA LEU A 433 -5.59 10.00 12.63
C LEU A 433 -6.28 9.07 13.62
N CYS A 434 -5.96 7.77 13.61
CA CYS A 434 -6.46 6.81 14.60
C CYS A 434 -6.09 7.18 16.04
N GLN A 435 -4.92 7.79 16.29
CA GLN A 435 -4.54 8.32 17.61
C GLN A 435 -5.31 9.58 18.03
N ARG A 436 -6.13 10.18 17.15
CA ARG A 436 -7.03 11.30 17.46
C ARG A 436 -8.50 10.90 17.52
N ILE A 437 -8.83 9.65 17.19
CA ILE A 437 -10.19 9.11 17.24
C ILE A 437 -10.36 8.34 18.54
N THR A 438 -11.32 8.75 19.35
CA THR A 438 -11.83 7.99 20.48
C THR A 438 -13.32 7.72 20.31
N PHE A 439 -13.85 6.73 21.02
CA PHE A 439 -15.27 6.42 21.02
C PHE A 439 -15.73 5.91 22.39
N CYS A 440 -17.03 6.04 22.64
CA CYS A 440 -17.73 5.34 23.70
C CYS A 440 -19.03 4.72 23.17
N THR A 441 -19.69 3.89 23.97
CA THR A 441 -20.99 3.27 23.66
C THR A 441 -22.01 3.56 24.76
N GLU A 442 -23.28 3.23 24.53
CA GLU A 442 -24.31 3.33 25.58
C GLU A 442 -24.08 2.35 26.76
N ALA A 443 -23.33 1.26 26.55
CA ALA A 443 -22.99 0.29 27.60
C ALA A 443 -21.65 0.58 28.30
N ASP A 444 -20.76 1.30 27.63
CA ASP A 444 -19.43 1.69 28.11
C ASP A 444 -19.21 3.18 27.76
N PRO A 445 -19.55 4.12 28.67
CA PRO A 445 -19.59 5.55 28.38
C PRO A 445 -18.22 6.24 28.43
N GLU A 446 -17.15 5.56 28.84
CA GLU A 446 -15.80 6.13 28.84
C GLU A 446 -15.24 6.20 27.41
N PHE A 447 -14.59 7.32 27.07
CA PHE A 447 -13.97 7.48 25.75
C PHE A 447 -12.65 6.73 25.68
N GLN A 448 -12.61 5.68 24.88
CA GLN A 448 -11.42 4.86 24.62
C GLN A 448 -10.93 5.00 23.18
N GLY A 449 -9.65 4.69 22.95
CA GLY A 449 -9.09 4.58 21.60
C GLY A 449 -9.46 3.25 20.93
N PHE A 450 -8.96 3.06 19.71
CA PHE A 450 -9.01 1.74 19.07
C PHE A 450 -8.18 0.70 19.84
N HIS A 451 -8.36 -0.58 19.49
CA HIS A 451 -7.50 -1.67 19.94
C HIS A 451 -6.04 -1.42 19.47
N SER A 452 -5.04 -1.84 20.26
CA SER A 452 -3.61 -1.62 19.97
C SER A 452 -3.19 -2.16 18.60
N VAL A 453 -3.77 -3.28 18.14
CA VAL A 453 -3.61 -3.76 16.75
C VAL A 453 -4.54 -2.99 15.81
N LEU A 454 -3.98 -2.13 14.96
CA LEU A 454 -4.72 -1.30 13.98
C LEU A 454 -5.04 -2.05 12.68
N SER A 455 -6.00 -2.97 12.72
CA SER A 455 -6.47 -3.71 11.53
C SER A 455 -7.07 -2.82 10.41
N ILE A 456 -7.42 -1.56 10.69
CA ILE A 456 -7.81 -0.55 9.68
C ILE A 456 -6.70 -0.33 8.62
N LEU A 457 -5.43 -0.55 8.97
CA LEU A 457 -4.29 -0.43 8.07
C LEU A 457 -4.23 -1.56 7.02
N ALA A 458 -5.10 -2.58 7.09
CA ALA A 458 -5.05 -3.77 6.25
C ALA A 458 -5.11 -3.50 4.73
N PHE A 459 -5.69 -2.37 4.29
CA PHE A 459 -5.63 -1.94 2.88
C PHE A 459 -4.20 -1.76 2.36
N LEU A 460 -3.28 -1.42 3.26
CA LEU A 460 -1.88 -1.05 2.99
C LEU A 460 -0.90 -2.20 3.26
N CYS A 461 -1.35 -3.30 3.90
CA CYS A 461 -0.54 -4.45 4.30
C CYS A 461 -0.94 -5.73 3.52
N LYS A 462 0.01 -6.66 3.30
CA LYS A 462 -0.22 -7.93 2.60
C LYS A 462 -0.76 -9.00 3.56
N ALA A 463 -0.18 -9.10 4.74
CA ALA A 463 -0.56 -10.03 5.79
C ALA A 463 -1.00 -9.22 7.01
N PRO A 464 -2.24 -8.69 7.02
CA PRO A 464 -2.64 -7.71 8.02
C PRO A 464 -2.73 -8.34 9.43
N LEU A 465 -2.04 -7.73 10.39
CA LEU A 465 -2.18 -8.05 11.80
C LEU A 465 -3.60 -7.67 12.27
N VAL A 466 -4.28 -8.59 12.96
CA VAL A 466 -5.64 -8.40 13.47
C VAL A 466 -5.70 -8.72 14.98
N PRO A 467 -6.64 -8.12 15.73
CA PRO A 467 -6.88 -8.49 17.12
C PRO A 467 -7.16 -10.00 17.29
N GLU A 468 -6.76 -10.58 18.41
CA GLU A 468 -6.97 -12.00 18.70
C GLU A 468 -8.46 -12.38 18.60
N GLY A 469 -8.74 -13.55 18.02
CA GLY A 469 -10.10 -14.04 17.80
C GLY A 469 -10.89 -13.33 16.69
N THR A 470 -10.32 -12.33 16.00
CA THR A 470 -10.97 -11.65 14.86
C THR A 470 -10.47 -12.20 13.51
N PRO A 471 -11.34 -12.26 12.47
CA PRO A 471 -10.95 -12.81 11.17
C PRO A 471 -10.07 -11.85 10.36
N VAL A 472 -9.09 -12.41 9.66
CA VAL A 472 -8.34 -11.73 8.61
C VAL A 472 -9.26 -11.51 7.40
N VAL A 473 -9.24 -10.31 6.81
CA VAL A 473 -9.93 -9.98 5.56
C VAL A 473 -8.91 -9.37 4.62
N ASN A 474 -8.66 -10.01 3.47
CA ASN A 474 -7.66 -9.58 2.48
C ASN A 474 -8.25 -8.83 1.29
N ALA A 475 -9.53 -9.08 0.96
CA ALA A 475 -10.23 -8.49 -0.18
C ALA A 475 -10.15 -6.95 -0.19
N LEU A 476 -9.47 -6.39 -1.19
CA LEU A 476 -8.98 -5.00 -1.15
C LEU A 476 -10.10 -3.97 -1.02
N PHE A 477 -11.22 -4.18 -1.72
CA PHE A 477 -12.34 -3.24 -1.68
C PHE A 477 -13.14 -3.31 -0.38
N ARG A 478 -13.16 -4.45 0.32
CA ARG A 478 -13.74 -4.54 1.68
C ARG A 478 -12.89 -3.75 2.68
N GLN A 479 -11.56 -3.87 2.59
CA GLN A 479 -10.64 -3.08 3.40
C GLN A 479 -10.76 -1.57 3.12
N ARG A 480 -10.84 -1.16 1.85
CA ARG A 480 -11.10 0.23 1.46
C ARG A 480 -12.43 0.74 2.02
N SER A 481 -13.48 -0.09 1.94
CA SER A 481 -14.81 0.25 2.47
C SER A 481 -14.81 0.40 3.98
N CYS A 482 -13.99 -0.37 4.71
CA CYS A 482 -13.77 -0.19 6.14
C CYS A 482 -13.21 1.21 6.44
N ILE A 483 -12.13 1.62 5.77
CA ILE A 483 -11.54 2.96 5.93
C ILE A 483 -12.57 4.04 5.55
N GLU A 484 -13.22 3.93 4.39
CA GLU A 484 -14.22 4.90 3.95
C GLU A 484 -15.35 5.05 4.96
N ASN A 485 -15.93 3.95 5.46
CA ASN A 485 -17.00 4.02 6.46
C ASN A 485 -16.50 4.67 7.76
N ILE A 486 -15.29 4.34 8.23
CA ILE A 486 -14.73 4.92 9.46
C ILE A 486 -14.51 6.44 9.31
N LEU A 487 -14.05 6.92 8.15
CA LEU A 487 -13.80 8.36 7.95
C LEU A 487 -15.05 9.15 7.50
N ARG A 488 -16.11 8.48 6.99
CA ARG A 488 -17.44 9.06 6.70
C ARG A 488 -18.29 9.29 7.96
N TYR A 489 -17.84 8.87 9.14
CA TYR A 489 -18.63 8.95 10.37
C TYR A 489 -19.03 10.34 10.91
N PRO A 490 -18.65 11.53 10.39
CA PRO A 490 -19.46 12.74 10.58
C PRO A 490 -20.84 12.64 9.87
N GLY A 491 -21.67 11.67 10.23
CA GLY A 491 -23.11 11.66 9.96
C GLY A 491 -23.58 11.22 8.57
N VAL A 492 -22.69 10.86 7.64
CA VAL A 492 -23.07 10.32 6.32
C VAL A 492 -23.24 8.80 6.42
N PRO A 493 -24.40 8.20 6.06
CA PRO A 493 -24.57 6.76 6.08
C PRO A 493 -23.64 6.05 5.07
N PRO A 494 -23.33 4.75 5.27
CA PRO A 494 -22.56 3.95 4.32
C PRO A 494 -23.16 4.04 2.91
N SER A 495 -22.32 4.09 1.87
CA SER A 495 -22.76 4.27 0.49
C SER A 495 -23.59 3.07 -0.01
N SER A 496 -24.92 3.20 0.02
CA SER A 496 -25.83 2.28 -0.63
C SER A 496 -25.85 2.55 -2.14
N TRP A 497 -25.20 1.71 -2.94
CA TRP A 497 -25.27 1.76 -4.40
C TRP A 497 -26.68 1.49 -4.94
N ALA A 498 -27.55 0.89 -4.13
CA ALA A 498 -28.94 0.64 -4.47
C ALA A 498 -29.66 1.98 -4.76
N PRO A 499 -30.08 2.24 -6.02
CA PRO A 499 -30.88 3.42 -6.31
C PRO A 499 -32.18 3.35 -5.51
N ARG A 500 -32.64 4.48 -4.96
CA ARG A 500 -33.94 4.51 -4.26
C ARG A 500 -35.01 3.95 -5.20
N PRO A 501 -35.92 3.07 -4.73
CA PRO A 501 -37.01 2.57 -5.56
C PRO A 501 -37.82 3.73 -6.13
N THR A 502 -37.62 4.05 -7.40
CA THR A 502 -38.50 4.96 -8.12
C THR A 502 -39.84 4.26 -8.26
N ARG A 503 -40.92 4.91 -7.82
CA ARG A 503 -42.26 4.41 -8.14
C ARG A 503 -42.35 4.30 -9.67
N PRO A 504 -42.93 3.22 -10.23
CA PRO A 504 -43.20 3.17 -11.65
C PRO A 504 -44.18 4.30 -11.97
N HIS A 505 -43.66 5.41 -12.51
CA HIS A 505 -44.49 6.47 -13.06
C HIS A 505 -45.19 5.89 -14.28
N ALA A 506 -46.50 5.66 -14.15
CA ALA A 506 -47.35 5.46 -15.28
C ALA A 506 -47.42 6.78 -16.07
N HIS A 507 -46.50 6.95 -17.03
CA HIS A 507 -46.68 7.61 -18.32
C HIS A 507 -45.39 7.44 -19.15
N GLY A 508 -45.53 7.25 -20.46
CA GLY A 508 -44.44 6.81 -21.33
C GLY A 508 -43.28 7.81 -21.43
N GLY A 509 -42.08 7.36 -21.08
CA GLY A 509 -40.81 8.04 -21.34
C GLY A 509 -39.78 7.01 -21.78
N THR A 510 -39.23 7.18 -22.98
CA THR A 510 -38.30 6.22 -23.60
C THR A 510 -37.00 6.13 -22.79
N GLN A 511 -36.65 4.92 -22.32
CA GLN A 511 -35.32 4.68 -21.74
C GLN A 511 -34.24 4.94 -22.80
N ARG A 512 -33.36 5.91 -22.56
CA ARG A 512 -32.16 6.09 -23.37
C ARG A 512 -31.11 5.06 -22.95
N LEU A 513 -30.97 3.99 -23.74
CA LEU A 513 -29.71 3.24 -23.78
C LEU A 513 -28.61 4.17 -24.28
N ALA A 514 -27.56 4.35 -23.49
CA ALA A 514 -26.36 5.06 -23.92
C ALA A 514 -25.48 4.10 -24.73
N GLY A 515 -25.22 4.41 -26.01
CA GLY A 515 -24.11 3.81 -26.74
C GLY A 515 -24.42 2.93 -27.96
N VAL A 516 -25.34 3.33 -28.84
CA VAL A 516 -25.26 2.96 -30.26
C VAL A 516 -25.24 4.24 -31.08
N LEU A 517 -24.12 4.53 -31.74
CA LEU A 517 -24.05 5.57 -32.78
C LEU A 517 -24.19 4.90 -34.14
N SER A 518 -25.38 5.05 -34.72
CA SER A 518 -25.69 4.69 -36.10
C SER A 518 -24.95 5.62 -37.07
N GLY A 519 -24.03 5.07 -37.86
CA GLY A 519 -23.50 5.75 -39.03
C GLY A 519 -24.41 5.47 -40.23
N ASP A 520 -25.33 6.38 -40.54
CA ASP A 520 -26.17 6.27 -41.74
C ASP A 520 -25.33 6.47 -43.00
N THR A 521 -25.21 5.40 -43.79
CA THR A 521 -24.73 5.46 -45.16
C THR A 521 -25.87 5.81 -46.10
N GLN A 522 -25.90 7.03 -46.63
CA GLN A 522 -26.60 7.32 -47.88
C GLN A 522 -25.62 7.88 -48.92
N GLY A 523 -25.44 7.12 -50.00
CA GLY A 523 -24.71 7.58 -51.18
C GLY A 523 -25.63 8.39 -52.10
N GLY A 524 -25.10 9.51 -52.60
CA GLY A 524 -25.73 10.34 -53.64
C GLY A 524 -24.66 10.80 -54.64
N SER A 525 -24.96 10.71 -55.94
CA SER A 525 -23.96 10.73 -57.01
C SER A 525 -23.83 12.07 -57.76
N THR A 526 -22.58 12.46 -58.04
CA THR A 526 -22.09 13.13 -59.27
C THR A 526 -22.78 14.40 -59.82
N SER A 527 -22.06 15.54 -59.80
CA SER A 527 -21.75 16.39 -60.99
C SER A 527 -20.88 17.61 -60.61
N GLY A 528 -19.95 18.04 -61.49
CA GLY A 528 -19.10 19.24 -61.30
C GLY A 528 -19.66 20.50 -62.00
N PRO A 529 -18.84 21.51 -62.44
CA PRO A 529 -17.36 21.55 -62.45
C PRO A 529 -16.68 22.93 -62.17
N GLN A 530 -15.34 22.97 -62.32
CA GLN A 530 -14.46 24.11 -62.71
C GLN A 530 -14.12 25.28 -61.73
N CYS A 531 -12.81 25.42 -61.49
CA CYS A 531 -12.07 26.69 -61.28
C CYS A 531 -10.84 26.69 -62.22
N PRO A 532 -10.44 27.84 -62.82
CA PRO A 532 -9.31 27.91 -63.75
C PRO A 532 -7.95 28.21 -63.08
N SER A 533 -6.87 27.98 -63.81
CA SER A 533 -5.46 28.10 -63.39
C SER A 533 -4.74 29.29 -64.03
N MET A 534 -3.71 29.81 -63.34
CA MET A 534 -2.48 30.51 -63.80
C MET A 534 -1.62 30.78 -62.54
N GLY A 535 -0.28 30.87 -62.51
CA GLY A 535 0.78 30.66 -63.51
C GLY A 535 2.16 30.96 -62.87
N CYS A 536 3.17 30.12 -63.13
CA CYS A 536 4.57 30.15 -62.65
C CYS A 536 5.37 31.44 -63.04
N PRO A 537 6.60 31.76 -62.52
CA PRO A 537 7.74 30.82 -62.45
C PRO A 537 8.87 30.97 -61.38
N ASN A 538 9.76 29.96 -61.44
CA ASN A 538 11.05 29.72 -60.75
C ASN A 538 12.22 30.48 -61.44
N PRO A 539 13.51 30.51 -60.96
CA PRO A 539 14.43 29.35 -61.21
C PRO A 539 15.72 29.18 -60.34
N ALA A 540 16.45 28.08 -60.64
CA ALA A 540 17.93 27.85 -60.58
C ALA A 540 18.60 27.08 -59.40
N GLY A 541 19.47 26.11 -59.75
CA GLY A 541 20.39 25.32 -58.87
C GLY A 541 21.87 25.74 -59.02
N PRO A 542 22.91 24.85 -59.05
CA PRO A 542 22.92 23.36 -59.06
C PRO A 542 24.06 22.64 -58.25
N GLY A 543 24.13 21.29 -58.35
CA GLY A 543 25.35 20.44 -58.15
C GLY A 543 25.36 19.48 -56.92
N ALA A 544 26.10 18.35 -56.87
CA ALA A 544 26.71 17.46 -57.90
C ALA A 544 27.29 16.15 -57.27
N GLN A 545 27.09 14.97 -57.91
CA GLN A 545 27.91 13.70 -57.84
C GLN A 545 28.09 12.97 -56.47
N GLY A 546 28.19 11.62 -56.38
CA GLY A 546 28.04 10.52 -57.35
C GLY A 546 28.42 9.12 -56.76
N LEU A 547 28.19 8.03 -57.55
CA LEU A 547 28.61 6.61 -57.34
C LEU A 547 27.91 5.83 -56.19
N GLY A 548 27.54 4.53 -56.27
CA GLY A 548 27.53 3.54 -57.37
C GLY A 548 27.11 2.12 -56.89
N CYS A 549 26.25 1.40 -57.64
CA CYS A 549 25.82 -0.03 -57.40
C CYS A 549 26.87 -1.03 -57.98
N PRO A 550 26.88 -2.39 -57.73
CA PRO A 550 25.81 -3.38 -58.04
C PRO A 550 25.74 -4.62 -57.07
N VAL A 551 25.31 -5.86 -57.44
CA VAL A 551 23.93 -6.43 -57.56
C VAL A 551 23.95 -7.99 -57.78
N LEU A 552 23.01 -8.83 -57.22
CA LEU A 552 22.71 -10.31 -57.43
C LEU A 552 23.54 -11.41 -56.66
N LEU A 553 23.19 -12.71 -56.46
CA LEU A 553 22.01 -13.62 -56.71
C LEU A 553 22.07 -15.01 -55.94
N GLY A 554 20.92 -15.70 -55.74
CA GLY A 554 20.73 -17.19 -55.61
C GLY A 554 20.98 -17.87 -54.23
N GLY A 555 20.41 -19.04 -53.84
CA GLY A 555 19.25 -19.82 -54.34
C GLY A 555 19.28 -21.37 -54.11
N VAL A 556 18.61 -21.91 -53.05
CA VAL A 556 17.81 -23.21 -52.91
C VAL A 556 18.46 -24.60 -53.29
N PRO A 557 18.10 -25.85 -52.82
CA PRO A 557 17.21 -26.42 -51.75
C PRO A 557 17.78 -27.55 -50.78
N VAL A 558 17.06 -27.82 -49.66
CA VAL A 558 16.49 -29.10 -49.05
C VAL A 558 17.15 -30.49 -49.35
N PRO A 559 17.45 -31.40 -48.36
CA PRO A 559 16.49 -32.44 -47.87
C PRO A 559 16.59 -33.06 -46.43
N VAL A 560 15.40 -33.39 -45.89
CA VAL A 560 14.89 -34.60 -45.14
C VAL A 560 15.75 -35.43 -44.15
N CYS A 561 15.07 -35.84 -43.04
CA CYS A 561 15.23 -36.93 -42.03
C CYS A 561 15.81 -38.30 -42.51
N PRO A 562 16.01 -39.36 -41.65
CA PRO A 562 15.54 -39.61 -40.27
C PRO A 562 16.70 -40.09 -39.32
N ASP A 563 16.58 -40.86 -38.22
CA ASP A 563 15.50 -41.65 -37.55
C ASP A 563 15.85 -41.88 -36.04
N GLY A 564 14.98 -42.50 -35.22
CA GLY A 564 15.35 -43.02 -33.87
C GLY A 564 14.22 -43.23 -32.84
#